data_AF-A0A942C3F8-F1
#
_entry.id   AF-A0A942C3F8-F1
#
_cell.length_a   1.000
_cell.length_b   1.000
_cell.length_c   1.000
_cell.angle_alpha   90.00
_cell.angle_beta   90.00
_cell.angle_gamma   90.00
#
_symmetry.space_group_name_H-M   'P 1'
#
loop_
_entity.id
_entity.type
_entity.pdbx_description
1 polymer ?
#
loop_
_entity_poly.entity_id
_entity_poly.type
_entity_poly.pdbx_seq_one_letter_code
_entity_poly.pdbx_strand_id
1 'polypeptide(L)'
;MFDPNVLSRMVDLQEKSYLLLKWVNQSLRRGTLDFKYIHNAMDVAEASEEWIARHFDNIPLKARPKKHEIKEFARLFSSYLTTSFELIETPGKRLVSTCSCYWCGYLVSANHLKTRKITQKTRESALQLKHLYLELLAEEAALALLPLELEGLLREPGLSANISLAAYANELIRRSKFASQGEGVLVLWREIAWEENKPKKDFYLLASDIIASEEVILDRMMKI
;
A
#
# COMPACT_ATOMS: atom_id res chain seq x y z
N MET A 1 -13.07 3.53 15.29
CA MET A 1 -13.87 3.41 14.06
C MET A 1 -13.36 4.40 13.02
N PHE A 2 -13.50 4.06 11.74
CA PHE A 2 -13.08 4.93 10.66
C PHE A 2 -14.01 6.13 10.45
N ASP A 3 -13.44 7.33 10.33
CA ASP A 3 -14.14 8.52 9.81
C ASP A 3 -14.23 8.41 8.27
N PRO A 4 -15.45 8.43 7.69
CA PRO A 4 -15.63 8.27 6.24
C PRO A 4 -14.94 9.35 5.38
N ASN A 5 -14.88 10.59 5.87
CA ASN A 5 -14.25 11.71 5.15
C ASN A 5 -12.74 11.57 5.17
N VAL A 6 -12.18 11.22 6.33
CA VAL A 6 -10.74 10.95 6.46
C VAL A 6 -10.35 9.79 5.54
N LEU A 7 -11.14 8.73 5.53
CA LEU A 7 -10.84 7.53 4.75
C LEU A 7 -10.94 7.75 3.25
N SER A 8 -12.00 8.41 2.77
CA SER A 8 -12.15 8.77 1.36
C SER A 8 -10.96 9.61 0.86
N ARG A 9 -10.54 10.60 1.66
CA ARG A 9 -9.35 11.40 1.38
C ARG A 9 -8.07 10.55 1.35
N MET A 10 -7.89 9.63 2.29
CA MET A 10 -6.71 8.76 2.32
C MET A 10 -6.64 7.81 1.12
N VAL A 11 -7.76 7.24 0.69
CA VAL A 11 -7.83 6.41 -0.51
C VAL A 11 -7.46 7.22 -1.76
N ASP A 12 -7.98 8.44 -1.92
CA ASP A 12 -7.62 9.33 -3.03
C ASP A 12 -6.11 9.66 -3.04
N LEU A 13 -5.52 10.00 -1.89
CA LEU A 13 -4.09 10.24 -1.78
C LEU A 13 -3.26 8.98 -2.05
N GLN A 14 -3.73 7.80 -1.62
CA GLN A 14 -3.09 6.52 -1.90
C GLN A 14 -3.05 6.25 -3.41
N GLU A 15 -4.17 6.44 -4.11
CA GLU A 15 -4.24 6.25 -5.56
C GLU A 15 -3.30 7.22 -6.28
N LYS A 16 -3.39 8.52 -5.98
CA LYS A 16 -2.55 9.55 -6.60
C LYS A 16 -1.07 9.30 -6.34
N SER A 17 -0.69 8.89 -5.14
CA SER A 17 0.72 8.62 -4.79
C SER A 17 1.24 7.39 -5.53
N TYR A 18 0.40 6.38 -5.73
CA TYR A 18 0.74 5.22 -6.56
C TYR A 18 0.86 5.58 -8.05
N LEU A 19 0.01 6.47 -8.56
CA LEU A 19 0.13 7.00 -9.93
C LEU A 19 1.42 7.80 -10.10
N LEU A 20 1.82 8.59 -9.10
CA LEU A 20 3.12 9.28 -9.11
C LEU A 20 4.28 8.28 -9.13
N LEU A 21 4.22 7.21 -8.34
CA LEU A 21 5.25 6.16 -8.33
C LEU A 21 5.40 5.50 -9.71
N LYS A 22 4.29 5.20 -10.38
CA LYS A 22 4.29 4.69 -11.77
C LYS A 22 4.91 5.70 -12.73
N TRP A 23 4.57 6.98 -12.59
CA TRP A 23 5.13 8.05 -13.42
C TRP A 23 6.64 8.17 -13.23
N VAL A 24 7.14 8.18 -11.98
CA VAL A 24 8.59 8.22 -11.69
C VAL A 24 9.31 7.05 -12.35
N ASN A 25 8.80 5.83 -12.23
CA ASN A 25 9.40 4.67 -12.89
C ASN A 25 9.41 4.78 -14.42
N GLN A 26 8.38 5.35 -15.03
CA GLN A 26 8.36 5.60 -16.47
C GLN A 26 9.36 6.68 -16.87
N SER A 27 9.47 7.76 -16.10
CA SER A 27 10.40 8.85 -16.34
C SER A 27 11.87 8.42 -16.19
N LEU A 28 12.20 7.59 -15.19
CA LEU A 28 13.51 6.95 -15.05
C LEU A 28 13.84 6.09 -16.28
N ARG A 29 12.90 5.25 -16.73
CA ARG A 29 13.08 4.41 -17.93
C ARG A 29 13.30 5.21 -19.22
N ARG A 30 12.74 6.43 -19.30
CA ARG A 30 12.90 7.34 -20.44
C ARG A 30 14.15 8.22 -20.33
N GLY A 31 14.86 8.19 -19.20
CA GLY A 31 16.00 9.07 -18.92
C GLY A 31 15.62 10.53 -18.69
N THR A 32 14.34 10.83 -18.42
CA THR A 32 13.88 12.21 -18.13
C THR A 32 14.00 12.58 -16.65
N LEU A 33 14.30 11.60 -15.79
CA LEU A 33 14.68 11.80 -14.40
C LEU A 33 15.99 11.07 -14.13
N ASP A 34 16.88 11.70 -13.35
CA ASP A 34 18.12 11.08 -12.88
C ASP A 34 17.84 10.21 -11.64
N PHE A 35 18.34 8.98 -11.65
CA PHE A 35 18.20 8.04 -10.54
C PHE A 35 18.75 8.58 -9.23
N LYS A 36 19.95 9.19 -9.23
CA LYS A 36 20.60 9.70 -8.02
C LYS A 36 19.76 10.77 -7.34
N TYR A 37 19.14 11.62 -8.14
CA TYR A 37 18.24 12.65 -7.65
C TYR A 37 17.01 12.06 -6.97
N ILE A 38 16.44 11.03 -7.60
CA ILE A 38 15.24 10.36 -7.10
C ILE A 38 15.52 9.53 -5.85
N HIS A 39 16.60 8.74 -5.82
CA HIS A 39 16.96 7.93 -4.65
C HIS A 39 17.15 8.79 -3.39
N ASN A 40 17.91 9.88 -3.50
CA ASN A 40 18.11 10.81 -2.38
C ASN A 40 16.81 11.48 -1.91
N ALA A 41 15.92 11.83 -2.84
CA ALA A 41 14.63 12.43 -2.53
C ALA A 41 13.65 11.43 -1.90
N MET A 42 13.78 10.15 -2.22
CA MET A 42 12.79 9.13 -1.94
C MET A 42 12.99 8.39 -0.62
N ASP A 43 14.22 8.32 -0.12
CA ASP A 43 14.55 7.55 1.08
C ASP A 43 14.09 8.22 2.38
N VAL A 44 13.78 9.52 2.33
CA VAL A 44 13.35 10.32 3.49
C VAL A 44 12.07 11.07 3.14
N ALA A 45 11.04 10.97 3.99
CA ALA A 45 9.75 11.62 3.75
C ALA A 45 9.86 13.14 3.57
N GLU A 46 10.75 13.81 4.31
CA GLU A 46 11.02 15.25 4.16
C GLU A 46 11.64 15.59 2.80
N ALA A 47 12.60 14.78 2.34
CA ALA A 47 13.20 14.96 1.02
C ALA A 47 12.17 14.72 -0.09
N SER A 48 11.23 13.78 0.12
CA SER A 48 10.12 13.54 -0.79
C SER A 48 9.15 14.72 -0.80
N GLU A 49 8.82 15.28 0.36
CA GLU A 49 7.96 16.46 0.50
C GLU A 49 8.55 17.64 -0.26
N GLU A 50 9.83 17.92 -0.06
CA GLU A 50 10.53 19.00 -0.73
C GLU A 50 10.59 18.79 -2.25
N TRP A 51 10.91 17.57 -2.69
CA TRP A 51 10.94 17.23 -4.11
C TRP A 51 9.57 17.42 -4.78
N ILE A 52 8.50 16.92 -4.15
CA ILE A 52 7.12 17.06 -4.64
C ILE A 52 6.71 18.53 -4.69
N ALA A 53 7.04 19.32 -3.67
CA ALA A 53 6.74 20.74 -3.63
C ALA A 53 7.44 21.52 -4.76
N ARG A 54 8.75 21.27 -4.97
CA ARG A 54 9.52 21.92 -6.05
C ARG A 54 9.03 21.53 -7.46
N HIS A 55 8.54 20.31 -7.63
CA HIS A 55 8.09 19.77 -8.93
C HIS A 55 6.58 19.71 -9.08
N PHE A 56 5.83 20.38 -8.21
CA PHE A 56 4.37 20.23 -8.12
C PHE A 56 3.67 20.43 -9.47
N ASP A 57 4.08 21.45 -10.23
CA ASP A 57 3.49 21.76 -11.54
C ASP A 57 3.91 20.79 -12.66
N ASN A 58 4.99 20.02 -12.46
CA ASN A 58 5.45 18.99 -13.37
C ASN A 58 4.78 17.62 -13.11
N ILE A 59 4.17 17.43 -11.94
CA ILE A 59 3.44 16.19 -11.63
C ILE A 59 2.16 16.11 -12.48
N PRO A 60 1.88 14.98 -13.16
CA PRO A 60 0.65 14.81 -13.93
C PRO A 60 -0.60 15.13 -13.09
N LEU A 61 -1.58 15.82 -13.67
CA LEU A 61 -2.81 16.24 -12.95
C LEU A 61 -3.50 15.10 -12.19
N LYS A 62 -3.55 13.90 -12.78
CA LYS A 62 -4.16 12.71 -12.15
C LYS A 62 -3.39 12.18 -10.94
N ALA A 63 -2.11 12.52 -10.78
CA ALA A 63 -1.27 12.09 -9.66
C ALA A 63 -0.96 13.25 -8.70
N ARG A 64 -1.49 14.44 -8.95
CA ARG A 64 -1.16 15.66 -8.21
C ARG A 64 -2.08 15.80 -6.97
N PRO A 65 -1.53 15.89 -5.75
CA PRO A 65 -2.33 16.16 -4.55
C PRO A 65 -2.77 17.64 -4.50
N LYS A 66 -3.65 18.00 -3.56
CA LYS A 66 -3.85 19.44 -3.25
C LYS A 66 -2.62 19.98 -2.53
N LYS A 67 -2.38 21.29 -2.63
CA LYS A 67 -1.18 21.92 -2.02
C LYS A 67 -1.08 21.69 -0.50
N HIS A 68 -2.19 21.71 0.22
CA HIS A 68 -2.20 21.45 1.67
C HIS A 68 -2.04 19.96 2.03
N GLU A 69 -2.12 19.04 1.07
CA GLU A 69 -2.00 17.58 1.27
C GLU A 69 -0.58 17.07 0.98
N ILE A 70 0.34 17.93 0.49
CA ILE A 70 1.68 17.53 0.02
C ILE A 70 2.44 16.72 1.08
N LYS A 71 2.35 17.11 2.36
CA LYS A 71 3.03 16.42 3.46
C LYS A 71 2.56 14.98 3.67
N GLU A 72 1.24 14.77 3.77
CA GLU A 72 0.65 13.44 3.91
C GLU A 72 0.91 12.59 2.66
N PHE A 73 0.78 13.20 1.49
CA PHE A 73 1.03 12.59 0.20
C PHE A 73 2.49 12.12 0.03
N ALA A 74 3.45 12.96 0.42
CA ALA A 74 4.88 12.65 0.39
C ALA A 74 5.24 11.44 1.27
N ARG A 75 4.64 11.36 2.46
CA ARG A 75 4.82 10.22 3.38
C ARG A 75 4.25 8.93 2.81
N LEU A 76 3.06 8.98 2.21
CA LEU A 76 2.48 7.82 1.53
C LEU A 76 3.36 7.38 0.36
N PHE A 77 3.80 8.33 -0.46
CA PHE A 77 4.67 8.10 -1.60
C PHE A 77 6.00 7.44 -1.21
N SER A 78 6.72 8.00 -0.25
CA SER A 78 7.99 7.42 0.22
C SER A 78 7.79 6.06 0.88
N SER A 79 6.66 5.85 1.58
CA SER A 79 6.36 4.57 2.22
C SER A 79 6.29 3.39 1.24
N TYR A 80 6.00 3.61 -0.06
CA TYR A 80 6.00 2.53 -1.03
C TYR A 80 7.39 1.89 -1.20
N LEU A 81 8.47 2.64 -1.01
CA LEU A 81 9.84 2.18 -1.24
C LEU A 81 10.43 1.47 -0.01
N THR A 82 9.85 1.74 1.16
CA THR A 82 10.18 0.99 2.38
C THR A 82 9.29 -0.23 2.57
N THR A 83 8.06 -0.22 2.05
CA THR A 83 7.07 -1.29 2.29
C THR A 83 6.88 -2.27 1.14
N SER A 84 6.88 -1.79 -0.11
CA SER A 84 6.28 -2.53 -1.23
C SER A 84 7.22 -2.72 -2.42
N PHE A 85 8.11 -1.77 -2.65
CA PHE A 85 9.01 -1.73 -3.81
C PHE A 85 10.45 -1.50 -3.37
N GLU A 86 11.38 -1.96 -4.19
CA GLU A 86 12.80 -1.62 -4.16
C GLU A 86 13.10 -0.81 -5.42
N LEU A 87 13.90 0.23 -5.26
CA LEU A 87 14.39 1.04 -6.37
C LEU A 87 15.77 0.50 -6.81
N ILE A 88 15.91 0.18 -8.10
CA ILE A 88 17.10 -0.45 -8.69
C ILE A 88 17.72 0.51 -9.69
N GLU A 89 18.99 0.89 -9.46
CA GLU A 89 19.72 1.84 -10.31
C GLU A 89 19.88 1.32 -11.74
N THR A 90 20.41 0.10 -11.86
CA THR A 90 20.68 -0.53 -13.15
C THR A 90 19.80 -1.76 -13.31
N PRO A 91 18.53 -1.59 -13.73
CA PRO A 91 17.65 -2.72 -13.95
C PRO A 91 18.24 -3.57 -15.09
N GLY A 92 18.39 -4.88 -14.83
CA GLY A 92 18.83 -5.83 -15.85
C GLY A 92 17.85 -5.91 -17.02
N LYS A 93 18.07 -6.87 -17.93
CA LYS A 93 17.11 -7.16 -19.00
C LYS A 93 16.10 -8.21 -18.53
N ARG A 94 14.86 -8.12 -19.00
CA ARG A 94 13.84 -9.17 -18.83
C ARG A 94 13.32 -9.64 -20.18
N LEU A 95 13.04 -10.93 -20.29
CA LEU A 95 12.39 -11.50 -21.47
C LEU A 95 10.89 -11.18 -21.42
N VAL A 96 10.35 -10.65 -22.51
CA VAL A 96 8.91 -10.49 -22.72
C VAL A 96 8.54 -11.34 -23.93
N SER A 97 7.53 -12.19 -23.78
CA SER A 97 6.95 -12.99 -24.87
C SER A 97 5.44 -12.86 -24.82
N THR A 98 4.82 -12.63 -25.98
CA THR A 98 3.36 -12.52 -26.14
C THR A 98 2.70 -13.85 -26.50
N CYS A 99 3.46 -14.84 -26.98
CA CYS A 99 2.96 -16.14 -27.48
C CYS A 99 3.35 -17.34 -26.60
N SER A 100 4.08 -17.14 -25.49
CA SER A 100 4.72 -18.24 -24.72
C SER A 100 5.68 -19.14 -25.52
N CYS A 101 6.07 -18.72 -26.73
CA CYS A 101 6.98 -19.42 -27.62
C CYS A 101 8.39 -18.80 -27.54
N TYR A 102 9.43 -19.63 -27.69
CA TYR A 102 10.84 -19.20 -27.55
C TYR A 102 11.28 -18.17 -28.60
N TRP A 103 10.62 -18.15 -29.77
CA TRP A 103 11.03 -17.33 -30.91
C TRP A 103 10.47 -15.91 -30.92
N CYS A 104 9.36 -15.64 -30.22
CA CYS A 104 8.80 -14.27 -30.12
C CYS A 104 9.18 -13.57 -28.80
N GLY A 105 10.14 -14.12 -28.06
CA GLY A 105 10.70 -13.46 -26.90
C GLY A 105 11.68 -12.37 -27.29
N TYR A 106 11.55 -11.17 -26.73
CA TYR A 106 12.54 -10.11 -26.86
C TYR A 106 12.93 -9.55 -25.49
N LEU A 107 14.18 -9.09 -25.39
CA LEU A 107 14.71 -8.49 -24.17
C LEU A 107 14.34 -7.02 -24.08
N VAL A 108 13.70 -6.63 -22.99
CA VAL A 108 13.45 -5.22 -22.63
C VAL A 108 14.17 -4.88 -21.34
N SER A 109 14.51 -3.60 -21.16
CA SER A 109 14.98 -3.11 -19.85
C SER A 109 13.92 -3.40 -18.79
N ALA A 110 14.34 -4.01 -17.69
CA ALA A 110 13.47 -4.23 -16.54
C ALA A 110 13.07 -2.88 -15.91
N ASN A 111 12.09 -2.91 -15.02
CA ASN A 111 11.65 -1.71 -14.31
C ASN A 111 12.68 -1.35 -13.22
N HIS A 112 12.90 -0.05 -12.99
CA HIS A 112 13.65 0.43 -11.84
C HIS A 112 12.92 0.13 -10.53
N LEU A 113 11.58 0.00 -10.57
CA LEU A 113 10.80 -0.50 -9.44
C LEU A 113 10.62 -2.01 -9.51
N LYS A 114 11.11 -2.70 -8.48
CA LYS A 114 10.88 -4.12 -8.27
C LYS A 114 10.02 -4.32 -7.03
N THR A 115 8.95 -5.09 -7.14
CA THR A 115 8.13 -5.44 -5.96
C THR A 115 8.95 -6.31 -5.01
N ARG A 116 8.89 -6.01 -3.72
CA ARG A 116 9.52 -6.82 -2.67
C ARG A 116 8.96 -8.24 -2.65
N LYS A 117 9.78 -9.19 -2.25
CA LYS A 117 9.36 -10.60 -2.09
C LYS A 117 8.64 -10.76 -0.76
N ILE A 118 7.47 -11.41 -0.79
CA ILE A 118 6.84 -11.87 0.44
C ILE A 118 7.66 -13.03 1.00
N THR A 119 8.11 -12.88 2.23
CA THR A 119 8.77 -13.92 3.03
C THR A 119 7.86 -14.35 4.19
N GLN A 120 8.25 -15.42 4.89
CA GLN A 120 7.55 -15.85 6.10
C GLN A 120 7.49 -14.73 7.15
N LYS A 121 8.60 -14.02 7.37
CA LYS A 121 8.67 -12.85 8.27
C LYS A 121 7.66 -11.77 7.89
N THR A 122 7.50 -11.46 6.59
CA THR A 122 6.50 -10.47 6.17
C THR A 122 5.07 -10.90 6.46
N ARG A 123 4.78 -12.20 6.38
CA ARG A 123 3.45 -12.75 6.72
C ARG A 123 3.19 -12.67 8.23
N GLU A 124 4.20 -12.96 9.04
CA GLU A 124 4.12 -12.79 10.50
C GLU A 124 3.89 -11.33 10.88
N SER A 125 4.61 -10.39 10.26
CA SER A 125 4.36 -8.96 10.45
C SER A 125 2.94 -8.56 10.05
N ALA A 126 2.40 -9.10 8.95
CA ALA A 126 1.02 -8.85 8.55
C ALA A 126 0.00 -9.39 9.56
N LEU A 127 0.24 -10.58 10.11
CA LEU A 127 -0.59 -11.16 11.17
C LEU A 127 -0.58 -10.28 12.43
N GLN A 128 0.59 -9.76 12.83
CA GLN A 128 0.70 -8.81 13.94
C GLN A 128 -0.08 -7.53 13.67
N LEU A 129 -0.03 -6.98 12.45
CA LEU A 129 -0.81 -5.79 12.08
C LEU A 129 -2.32 -6.03 12.17
N LYS A 130 -2.79 -7.23 11.78
CA LYS A 130 -4.20 -7.62 11.95
C LYS A 130 -4.57 -7.70 13.43
N HIS A 131 -3.74 -8.33 14.25
CA HIS A 131 -3.96 -8.42 15.70
C HIS A 131 -4.05 -7.04 16.35
N LEU A 132 -3.07 -6.17 16.10
CA LEU A 132 -3.05 -4.79 16.60
C LEU A 132 -4.28 -4.00 16.17
N TYR A 133 -4.77 -4.20 14.94
CA TYR A 133 -6.00 -3.56 14.49
C TYR A 133 -7.23 -4.07 15.23
N LEU A 134 -7.35 -5.38 15.47
CA LEU A 134 -8.47 -5.95 16.22
C LEU A 134 -8.47 -5.48 17.69
N GLU A 135 -7.31 -5.39 18.33
CA GLU A 135 -7.16 -4.84 19.68
C GLU A 135 -7.65 -3.39 19.73
N LEU A 136 -7.18 -2.55 18.80
CA LEU A 136 -7.61 -1.15 18.70
C LEU A 136 -9.12 -1.04 18.48
N LEU A 137 -9.68 -1.85 17.59
CA LEU A 137 -11.11 -1.82 17.27
C LEU A 137 -11.96 -2.25 18.47
N ALA A 138 -11.54 -3.29 19.20
CA ALA A 138 -12.22 -3.73 20.42
C ALA A 138 -12.17 -2.65 21.52
N GLU A 139 -11.01 -2.01 21.71
CA GLU A 139 -10.85 -0.88 22.64
C GLU A 139 -11.78 0.29 22.29
N GLU A 140 -11.79 0.72 21.02
CA GLU A 140 -12.65 1.81 20.55
C GLU A 140 -14.15 1.49 20.68
N ALA A 141 -14.53 0.21 20.58
CA ALA A 141 -15.89 -0.27 20.81
C ALA A 141 -16.22 -0.56 22.28
N ALA A 142 -15.28 -0.32 23.20
CA ALA A 142 -15.40 -0.65 24.63
C ALA A 142 -15.74 -2.14 24.89
N LEU A 143 -15.22 -3.04 24.05
CA LEU A 143 -15.39 -4.48 24.18
C LEU A 143 -14.19 -5.10 24.92
N ALA A 144 -14.48 -5.80 26.02
CA ALA A 144 -13.46 -6.46 26.83
C ALA A 144 -13.14 -7.87 26.31
N LEU A 145 -12.53 -7.95 25.12
CA LEU A 145 -12.14 -9.23 24.52
C LEU A 145 -10.78 -9.72 25.04
N LEU A 146 -10.69 -11.00 25.35
CA LEU A 146 -9.46 -11.69 25.70
C LEU A 146 -8.58 -11.91 24.46
N PRO A 147 -7.24 -11.99 24.60
CA PRO A 147 -6.34 -12.27 23.48
C PRO A 147 -6.71 -13.53 22.68
N LEU A 148 -7.19 -14.58 23.37
CA LEU A 148 -7.63 -15.82 22.73
C LEU A 148 -8.87 -15.63 21.82
N GLU A 149 -9.76 -14.70 22.17
CA GLU A 149 -10.94 -14.37 21.37
C GLU A 149 -10.55 -13.62 20.10
N LEU A 150 -9.59 -12.70 20.20
CA LEU A 150 -9.01 -12.00 19.04
C LEU A 150 -8.28 -12.97 18.10
N GLU A 151 -7.53 -13.93 18.64
CA GLU A 151 -6.95 -15.03 17.85
C GLU A 151 -8.03 -15.88 17.16
N GLY A 152 -9.16 -16.10 17.83
CA GLY A 152 -10.32 -16.78 17.26
C GLY A 152 -10.84 -16.08 16.01
N LEU A 153 -11.00 -14.75 16.07
CA LEU A 153 -11.43 -13.92 14.93
C LEU A 153 -10.47 -14.01 13.74
N LEU A 154 -9.15 -14.04 13.99
CA LEU A 154 -8.14 -14.17 12.93
C LEU A 154 -8.21 -15.52 12.18
N ARG A 155 -8.72 -16.56 12.84
CA ARG A 155 -8.86 -17.91 12.27
C ARG A 155 -10.24 -18.14 11.65
N GLU A 156 -11.19 -17.22 11.84
CA GLU A 156 -12.56 -17.41 11.40
C GLU A 156 -12.69 -17.33 9.86
N PRO A 157 -13.17 -18.40 9.20
CA PRO A 157 -13.42 -18.38 7.77
C PRO A 157 -14.41 -17.27 7.41
N GLY A 158 -14.10 -16.47 6.40
CA GLY A 158 -14.96 -15.37 5.95
C GLY A 158 -14.64 -14.00 6.55
N LEU A 159 -13.94 -13.92 7.70
CA LEU A 159 -13.50 -12.64 8.26
C LEU A 159 -12.12 -12.19 7.77
N SER A 160 -11.26 -13.12 7.35
CA SER A 160 -9.87 -12.82 6.98
C SER A 160 -9.74 -11.65 5.99
N ALA A 161 -10.56 -11.62 4.93
CA ALA A 161 -10.52 -10.53 3.95
C ALA A 161 -10.95 -9.17 4.53
N ASN A 162 -11.99 -9.15 5.37
CA ASN A 162 -12.46 -7.95 6.05
C ASN A 162 -11.39 -7.41 7.01
N ILE A 163 -10.78 -8.31 7.81
CA ILE A 163 -9.71 -7.94 8.74
C ILE A 163 -8.50 -7.41 7.99
N SER A 164 -8.09 -8.05 6.89
CA SER A 164 -6.99 -7.57 6.05
C SER A 164 -7.27 -6.20 5.45
N LEU A 165 -8.49 -5.95 4.98
CA LEU A 165 -8.89 -4.67 4.39
C LEU A 165 -8.87 -3.56 5.43
N ALA A 166 -9.47 -3.80 6.58
CA ALA A 166 -9.56 -2.83 7.66
C ALA A 166 -8.19 -2.56 8.30
N ALA A 167 -7.37 -3.59 8.53
CA ALA A 167 -5.99 -3.42 8.97
C ALA A 167 -5.15 -2.65 7.94
N TYR A 168 -5.30 -2.92 6.63
CA TYR A 168 -4.63 -2.15 5.58
C TYR A 168 -5.03 -0.66 5.62
N ALA A 169 -6.31 -0.36 5.83
CA ALA A 169 -6.81 1.00 5.93
C ALA A 169 -6.26 1.75 7.16
N ASN A 170 -6.20 1.08 8.32
CA ASN A 170 -5.55 1.62 9.51
C ASN A 170 -4.07 1.95 9.23
N GLU A 171 -3.35 1.03 8.59
CA GLU A 171 -1.95 1.23 8.21
C GLU A 171 -1.76 2.31 7.14
N LEU A 172 -2.75 2.53 6.27
CA LEU A 172 -2.75 3.65 5.33
C LEU A 172 -2.81 4.99 6.07
N ILE A 173 -3.70 5.13 7.06
CA ILE A 173 -3.82 6.33 7.90
C ILE A 173 -2.53 6.53 8.74
N ARG A 174 -1.96 5.46 9.29
CA ARG A 174 -0.70 5.56 10.06
C ARG A 174 0.48 5.99 9.19
N ARG A 175 0.58 5.48 7.96
CA ARG A 175 1.64 5.86 7.01
C ARG A 175 1.56 7.33 6.58
N SER A 176 0.35 7.89 6.40
CA SER A 176 0.20 9.33 6.11
C SER A 176 0.67 10.22 7.27
N LYS A 177 0.72 9.67 8.49
CA LYS A 177 1.27 10.30 9.69
C LYS A 177 2.72 9.91 10.00
N PHE A 178 3.39 9.15 9.11
CA PHE A 178 4.75 8.63 9.30
C PHE A 178 4.90 7.69 10.53
N ALA A 179 3.81 7.06 10.99
CA ALA A 179 3.74 6.24 12.20
C ALA A 179 3.81 4.72 11.94
N SER A 180 3.96 4.31 10.69
CA SER A 180 4.12 2.90 10.32
C SER A 180 5.03 2.75 9.11
N GLN A 181 5.95 1.79 9.21
CA GLN A 181 6.80 1.35 8.12
C GLN A 181 7.04 -0.15 8.28
N GLY A 182 6.67 -0.94 7.27
CA GLY A 182 6.87 -2.39 7.33
C GLY A 182 6.35 -3.13 6.10
N GLU A 183 7.04 -4.21 5.75
CA GLU A 183 6.70 -5.06 4.61
C GLU A 183 5.41 -5.87 4.82
N GLY A 184 4.90 -5.97 6.06
CA GLY A 184 3.61 -6.60 6.36
C GLY A 184 2.43 -5.94 5.62
N VAL A 185 2.51 -4.64 5.34
CA VAL A 185 1.50 -3.91 4.57
C VAL A 185 1.34 -4.45 3.15
N LEU A 186 2.43 -4.94 2.53
CA LEU A 186 2.37 -5.55 1.20
C LEU A 186 1.58 -6.86 1.21
N VAL A 187 1.67 -7.63 2.29
CA VAL A 187 0.90 -8.86 2.46
C VAL A 187 -0.58 -8.53 2.61
N LEU A 188 -0.94 -7.58 3.49
CA LEU A 188 -2.32 -7.12 3.65
C LEU A 188 -2.91 -6.67 2.31
N TRP A 189 -2.17 -5.86 1.55
CA TRP A 189 -2.59 -5.43 0.22
C TRP A 189 -2.82 -6.59 -0.76
N ARG A 190 -1.94 -7.60 -0.77
CA ARG A 190 -2.11 -8.76 -1.65
C ARG A 190 -3.30 -9.63 -1.26
N GLU A 191 -3.59 -9.78 0.03
CA GLU A 191 -4.75 -10.55 0.48
C GLU A 191 -6.08 -9.93 -0.01
N ILE A 192 -6.14 -8.61 -0.18
CA ILE A 192 -7.37 -7.92 -0.63
C ILE A 192 -7.41 -7.68 -2.14
N ALA A 193 -6.28 -7.34 -2.76
CA ALA A 193 -6.22 -6.86 -4.15
C ALA A 193 -5.76 -7.92 -5.15
N TRP A 194 -5.42 -9.14 -4.71
CA TRP A 194 -4.95 -10.22 -5.57
C TRP A 194 -5.81 -11.47 -5.45
N GLU A 195 -5.81 -12.27 -6.52
CA GLU A 195 -6.35 -13.62 -6.57
C GLU A 195 -5.23 -14.55 -7.01
N GLU A 196 -4.95 -15.57 -6.20
CA GLU A 196 -3.84 -16.50 -6.40
C GLU A 196 -2.49 -15.76 -6.53
N ASN A 197 -2.01 -15.54 -7.75
CA ASN A 197 -0.74 -14.91 -8.07
C ASN A 197 -0.86 -13.73 -9.04
N LYS A 198 -2.08 -13.18 -9.23
CA LYS A 198 -2.32 -12.03 -10.10
C LYS A 198 -3.18 -10.98 -9.39
N PRO A 199 -3.00 -9.68 -9.69
CA PRO A 199 -3.93 -8.65 -9.25
C PRO A 199 -5.35 -8.96 -9.74
N LYS A 200 -6.34 -8.68 -8.89
CA LYS A 200 -7.76 -8.71 -9.26
C LYS A 200 -8.00 -7.74 -10.40
N LYS A 201 -8.75 -8.18 -11.41
CA LYS A 201 -9.10 -7.32 -12.55
C LYS A 201 -10.07 -6.24 -12.05
N ASP A 202 -9.84 -5.00 -12.47
CA ASP A 202 -10.72 -3.87 -12.15
C ASP A 202 -10.94 -3.66 -10.64
N PHE A 203 -9.94 -4.00 -9.81
CA PHE A 203 -9.98 -3.76 -8.36
C PHE A 203 -9.75 -2.28 -8.05
N TYR A 204 -10.66 -1.73 -7.26
CA TYR A 204 -10.57 -0.38 -6.71
C TYR A 204 -10.73 -0.47 -5.19
N LEU A 205 -9.86 0.22 -4.47
CA LEU A 205 -10.02 0.38 -3.02
C LEU A 205 -11.06 1.46 -2.80
N LEU A 206 -12.17 1.15 -2.13
CA LEU A 206 -13.22 2.12 -1.81
C LEU A 206 -13.34 2.32 -0.30
N ALA A 207 -13.60 3.55 0.12
CA ALA A 207 -13.84 3.86 1.52
C ALA A 207 -15.09 3.14 2.07
N SER A 208 -16.12 2.96 1.24
CA SER A 208 -17.33 2.21 1.59
C SER A 208 -17.04 0.76 1.95
N ASP A 209 -16.15 0.10 1.19
CA ASP A 209 -15.84 -1.32 1.39
C ASP A 209 -15.08 -1.52 2.70
N ILE A 210 -14.19 -0.59 3.03
CA ILE A 210 -13.44 -0.60 4.30
C ILE A 210 -14.38 -0.40 5.50
N ILE A 211 -15.34 0.54 5.41
CA ILE A 211 -16.33 0.78 6.47
C ILE A 211 -17.20 -0.47 6.65
N ALA A 212 -17.72 -1.03 5.55
CA ALA A 212 -18.51 -2.25 5.60
C ALA A 212 -17.72 -3.43 6.20
N SER A 213 -16.43 -3.55 5.90
CA SER A 213 -15.57 -4.55 6.52
C SER A 213 -15.39 -4.33 8.03
N GLU A 214 -15.20 -3.10 8.49
CA GLU A 214 -15.13 -2.78 9.93
C GLU A 214 -16.44 -3.14 10.64
N GLU A 215 -17.59 -2.81 10.04
CA GLU A 215 -18.92 -3.16 10.57
C GLU A 215 -19.13 -4.67 10.72
N VAL A 216 -18.72 -5.46 9.72
CA VAL A 216 -18.78 -6.93 9.78
C VAL A 216 -17.90 -7.49 10.91
N ILE A 217 -16.71 -6.91 11.11
CA ILE A 217 -15.82 -7.32 12.21
C ILE A 217 -16.46 -6.99 13.57
N LEU A 218 -17.00 -5.78 13.72
CA LEU A 218 -17.66 -5.34 14.96
C LEU A 218 -18.89 -6.18 15.29
N ASP A 219 -19.77 -6.44 14.31
CA ASP A 219 -20.94 -7.32 14.49
C ASP A 219 -20.51 -8.71 14.96
N ARG A 220 -19.38 -9.22 14.44
CA ARG A 220 -18.86 -10.50 14.90
C ARG A 220 -18.30 -10.44 16.32
N MET A 221 -17.56 -9.39 16.66
CA MET A 221 -16.99 -9.17 18.00
C MET A 221 -18.08 -9.09 19.07
N MET A 222 -19.20 -8.42 18.80
CA MET A 222 -20.33 -8.30 19.72
C MET A 222 -21.07 -9.62 20.00
N LYS A 223 -20.81 -10.66 19.20
CA LYS A 223 -21.42 -12.00 19.32
C LYS A 223 -20.51 -13.02 20.01
N ILE A 224 -19.29 -12.61 20.40
CA ILE A 224 -18.41 -13.39 21.26
C ILE A 224 -18.88 -13.20 22.70
#